data_AF-A0A6L2M0X7-F1
#
_entry.id   AF-A0A6L2M0X7-F1
#
_cell.length_a   1.000
_cell.length_b   1.000
_cell.length_c   1.000
_cell.angle_alpha   90.00
_cell.angle_beta   90.00
_cell.angle_gamma   90.00
#
_symmetry.space_group_name_H-M   'P 1'
#
loop_
_entity.id
_entity.type
_entity.pdbx_description
1 polymer ?
#
loop_
_entity_poly.entity_id
_entity_poly.type
_entity_poly.pdbx_seq_one_letter_code
_entity_poly.pdbx_strand_id
1 'polypeptide(L)'
;MPVDNVRGETFDEHGIYMNELLKRLKTTDDDGITKDPFIFVEQHMERLVKKYEKTVGKHYAMLRSYGKAILDSNSGSIVKLGVIVNPEDKTYIDRFYVCFTGLVDGWKIWCKKITSLDGCFMKSPYQGEIITTIGRDGNNHIYLVAWAVVNVENKDK
;
A
#
# COMPACT_ATOMS: atom_id res chain seq x y z
N MET A 1 -0.95 11.86 39.82
CA MET A 1 0.01 10.75 39.93
C MET A 1 -0.36 9.71 38.89
N PRO A 2 0.58 9.06 38.20
CA PRO A 2 1.83 9.53 37.62
C PRO A 2 1.65 9.87 36.12
N VAL A 3 2.55 10.67 35.57
CA VAL A 3 2.75 10.75 34.11
C VAL A 3 3.55 9.52 33.72
N ASP A 4 2.95 8.64 32.92
CA ASP A 4 3.61 7.44 32.43
C ASP A 4 4.83 7.84 31.60
N ASN A 5 6.01 7.58 32.17
CA ASN A 5 7.32 7.80 31.57
C ASN A 5 7.65 6.77 30.47
N VAL A 6 6.66 5.98 30.03
CA VAL A 6 6.77 4.91 29.02
C VAL A 6 7.11 5.46 27.63
N ARG A 7 6.97 6.78 27.44
CA ARG A 7 7.35 7.44 26.19
C ARG A 7 8.86 7.43 25.96
N GLY A 8 9.70 7.42 27.00
CA GLY A 8 11.17 7.38 26.85
C GLY A 8 11.68 6.04 26.36
N GLU A 9 11.18 4.95 26.96
CA GLU A 9 11.66 3.58 26.69
C GLU A 9 11.38 3.14 25.25
N THR A 10 10.23 3.51 24.68
CA THR A 10 9.90 3.17 23.27
C THR A 10 10.71 3.93 22.23
N PHE A 11 11.09 5.19 22.49
CA PHE A 11 11.97 5.96 21.60
C PHE A 11 13.42 5.49 21.70
N ASP A 12 13.88 5.13 22.89
CA ASP A 12 15.23 4.59 23.11
C ASP A 12 15.39 3.20 22.49
N GLU A 13 14.41 2.31 22.66
CA GLU A 13 14.39 0.99 21.99
C GLU A 13 14.31 1.11 20.47
N HIS A 14 13.49 2.03 19.95
CA HIS A 14 13.43 2.30 18.51
C HIS A 14 14.75 2.87 18.00
N GLY A 15 15.39 3.77 18.76
CA GLY A 15 16.70 4.33 18.43
C GLY A 15 17.81 3.27 18.44
N ILE A 16 17.81 2.36 19.41
CA ILE A 16 18.75 1.23 19.48
C ILE A 16 18.54 0.29 18.29
N TYR A 17 17.28 -0.08 18.02
CA TYR A 17 16.93 -0.93 16.89
C TYR A 17 17.36 -0.32 15.55
N MET A 18 17.05 0.96 15.32
CA MET A 18 17.43 1.64 14.09
C MET A 18 18.95 1.77 13.96
N ASN A 19 19.67 2.00 15.05
CA ASN A 19 21.14 2.04 15.03
C ASN A 19 21.76 0.67 14.73
N GLU A 20 21.23 -0.41 15.31
CA GLU A 20 21.68 -1.78 14.98
C GLU A 20 21.36 -2.13 13.52
N LEU A 21 20.16 -1.80 13.06
CA LEU A 21 19.73 -2.02 11.69
C LEU A 21 20.66 -1.28 10.71
N LEU A 22 20.90 0.02 10.94
CA LEU A 22 21.80 0.81 10.11
C LEU A 22 23.24 0.29 10.12
N LYS A 23 23.72 -0.25 11.25
CA LYS A 23 25.04 -0.92 11.30
C LYS A 23 25.06 -2.20 10.48
N ARG A 24 24.00 -3.02 10.51
CA ARG A 24 23.89 -4.26 9.72
C ARG A 24 23.76 -3.99 8.22
N LEU A 25 23.16 -2.85 7.85
CA LEU A 25 22.95 -2.45 6.46
C LEU A 25 24.13 -1.66 5.87
N LYS A 26 25.10 -1.24 6.68
CA LYS A 26 26.35 -0.64 6.20
C LYS A 26 27.22 -1.72 5.57
N THR A 27 27.35 -1.67 4.25
CA THR A 27 28.29 -2.50 3.50
C THR A 27 29.31 -1.62 2.81
N THR A 28 30.58 -1.98 2.96
CA THR A 28 31.69 -1.37 2.22
C THR A 28 31.98 -2.23 1.01
N ASP A 29 32.07 -1.64 -0.17
CA ASP A 29 32.51 -2.36 -1.36
C ASP A 29 34.04 -2.58 -1.38
N ASP A 30 34.52 -3.32 -2.39
CA ASP A 30 35.93 -3.71 -2.52
C ASP A 30 36.87 -2.49 -2.66
N ASP A 31 36.33 -1.32 -3.02
CA ASP A 31 37.04 -0.04 -3.14
C ASP A 31 37.05 0.78 -1.84
N GLY A 32 36.46 0.25 -0.76
CA GLY A 32 36.42 0.92 0.54
C GLY A 32 35.28 1.96 0.67
N ILE A 33 34.38 2.05 -0.30
CA ILE A 33 33.26 3.01 -0.28
C ILE A 33 32.11 2.41 0.53
N THR A 34 31.74 3.09 1.61
CA THR A 34 30.56 2.73 2.40
C THR A 34 29.31 3.15 1.63
N LYS A 35 28.53 2.17 1.14
CA LYS A 35 27.26 2.45 0.48
C LYS A 35 26.22 2.86 1.51
N ASP A 36 25.38 3.83 1.12
CA ASP A 36 24.28 4.28 1.96
C ASP A 36 23.36 3.08 2.29
N PRO A 37 23.06 2.82 3.58
CA PRO A 37 22.13 1.79 4.00
C PRO A 37 20.77 1.83 3.28
N PHE A 38 20.29 3.01 2.93
CA PHE A 38 19.04 3.19 2.19
C PHE A 38 19.17 2.69 0.75
N ILE A 39 20.32 2.89 0.10
CA ILE A 39 20.61 2.30 -1.22
C ILE A 39 20.64 0.78 -1.14
N PHE A 40 21.20 0.21 -0.06
CA PHE A 40 21.19 -1.24 0.13
C PHE A 40 19.77 -1.78 0.34
N VAL A 41 18.94 -1.11 1.14
CA VAL A 41 17.52 -1.47 1.32
C VAL A 41 16.76 -1.37 0.00
N GLU A 42 16.96 -0.29 -0.76
CA GLU A 42 16.37 -0.13 -2.09
C GLU A 42 16.80 -1.26 -3.02
N GLN A 43 18.09 -1.54 -3.15
CA GLN A 43 18.59 -2.65 -3.98
C GLN A 43 18.12 -4.02 -3.51
N HIS A 44 17.99 -4.24 -2.21
CA HIS A 44 17.48 -5.49 -1.66
C HIS A 44 15.98 -5.65 -1.96
N MET A 45 15.21 -4.58 -1.78
CA MET A 45 13.80 -4.53 -2.15
C MET A 45 13.62 -4.75 -3.66
N GLU A 46 14.41 -4.09 -4.50
CA GLU A 46 14.44 -4.31 -5.94
C GLU A 46 14.74 -5.76 -6.29
N ARG A 47 15.72 -6.40 -5.63
CA ARG A 47 16.03 -7.82 -5.84
C ARG A 47 14.90 -8.74 -5.41
N LEU A 48 14.26 -8.48 -4.27
CA LEU A 48 13.14 -9.28 -3.79
C LEU A 48 11.91 -9.13 -4.68
N VAL A 49 11.60 -7.89 -5.07
CA VAL A 49 10.58 -7.58 -6.07
C VAL A 49 10.89 -8.35 -7.35
N LYS A 50 12.12 -8.31 -7.86
CA LYS A 50 12.54 -9.04 -9.06
C LYS A 50 12.49 -10.57 -8.92
N LYS A 51 12.81 -11.09 -7.73
CA LYS A 51 12.80 -12.54 -7.42
C LYS A 51 11.39 -13.10 -7.39
N TYR A 52 10.44 -12.32 -6.89
CA TYR A 52 9.03 -12.72 -6.79
C TYR A 52 8.13 -12.02 -7.83
N GLU A 53 8.74 -11.26 -8.75
CA GLU A 53 8.07 -10.57 -9.83
C GLU A 53 7.47 -11.63 -10.76
N LYS A 54 6.16 -11.83 -10.64
CA LYS A 54 5.42 -12.15 -11.85
C LYS A 54 5.42 -10.87 -12.67
N THR A 55 5.46 -10.99 -13.99
CA THR A 55 5.29 -9.81 -14.85
C THR A 55 4.01 -9.07 -14.43
N VAL A 56 4.01 -7.74 -14.55
CA VAL A 56 2.86 -6.92 -14.16
C VAL A 56 1.57 -7.50 -14.75
N GLY A 57 1.57 -7.91 -16.02
CA GLY A 57 0.42 -8.56 -16.66
C GLY A 57 -0.08 -9.85 -15.99
N LYS A 58 0.82 -10.68 -15.47
CA LYS A 58 0.44 -11.89 -14.71
C LYS A 58 -0.24 -11.54 -13.38
N HIS A 59 0.17 -10.47 -12.71
CA HIS A 59 -0.50 -10.00 -11.49
C HIS A 59 -1.90 -9.42 -11.78
N TYR A 60 -2.04 -8.66 -12.87
CA TYR A 60 -3.34 -8.15 -13.30
C TYR A 60 -4.32 -9.30 -13.63
N ALA A 61 -3.84 -10.38 -14.26
CA ALA A 61 -4.64 -11.59 -14.48
C ALA A 61 -5.09 -12.29 -13.17
N MET A 62 -4.42 -12.02 -12.04
CA MET A 62 -4.73 -12.61 -10.73
C MET A 62 -5.66 -11.75 -9.86
N LEU A 63 -6.11 -10.56 -10.30
CA LEU A 63 -6.94 -9.68 -9.46
C LEU A 63 -8.21 -10.36 -8.92
N ARG A 64 -8.82 -11.28 -9.68
CA ARG A 64 -9.96 -12.08 -9.19
C ARG A 64 -9.56 -12.97 -8.01
N SER A 65 -8.43 -13.65 -8.11
CA SER A 65 -7.90 -14.51 -7.05
C SER A 65 -7.51 -13.71 -5.81
N TYR A 66 -6.92 -12.52 -5.99
CA TYR A 66 -6.63 -11.61 -4.88
C TYR A 66 -7.90 -11.09 -4.22
N GLY A 67 -8.88 -10.67 -5.01
CA GLY A 67 -10.18 -10.25 -4.49
C GLY A 67 -10.85 -11.36 -3.68
N LYS A 68 -10.83 -12.60 -4.19
CA LYS A 68 -11.32 -13.77 -3.45
C LYS A 68 -10.55 -13.97 -2.15
N ALA A 69 -9.22 -13.95 -2.18
CA ALA A 69 -8.41 -14.14 -0.97
C ALA A 69 -8.69 -13.08 0.09
N ILE A 70 -8.92 -11.82 -0.31
CA ILE A 70 -9.33 -10.74 0.59
C ILE A 70 -10.68 -11.06 1.22
N LEU A 71 -11.68 -11.41 0.42
CA LEU A 71 -13.03 -11.72 0.91
C LEU A 71 -13.04 -12.95 1.84
N ASP A 72 -12.25 -13.98 1.53
CA ASP A 72 -12.15 -15.20 2.32
C ASP A 72 -11.49 -14.93 3.69
N SER A 73 -10.50 -14.03 3.75
CA SER A 73 -9.76 -13.70 4.98
C SER A 73 -10.35 -12.56 5.79
N ASN A 74 -11.17 -11.70 5.17
CA ASN A 74 -11.74 -10.50 5.78
C ASN A 74 -13.24 -10.43 5.49
N SER A 75 -14.01 -11.24 6.22
CA SER A 75 -15.48 -11.28 6.10
C SER A 75 -16.10 -9.87 6.21
N GLY A 76 -17.05 -9.59 5.32
CA GLY A 76 -17.74 -8.31 5.22
C GLY A 76 -17.03 -7.25 4.38
N SER A 77 -15.78 -7.48 3.98
CA SER A 77 -15.04 -6.54 3.13
C SER A 77 -15.67 -6.47 1.75
N ILE A 78 -15.45 -5.36 1.06
CA ILE A 78 -15.98 -5.12 -0.28
C ILE A 78 -14.83 -5.14 -1.27
N VAL A 79 -14.91 -6.04 -2.23
CA VAL A 79 -14.04 -6.04 -3.42
C VAL A 79 -14.91 -6.03 -4.66
N LYS A 80 -14.67 -5.08 -5.56
CA LYS A 80 -15.36 -5.00 -6.86
C LYS A 80 -14.34 -4.96 -7.99
N LEU A 81 -14.48 -5.87 -8.94
CA LEU A 81 -13.68 -5.89 -10.16
C LEU A 81 -14.59 -5.72 -11.37
N GLY A 82 -14.43 -4.60 -12.08
CA GLY A 82 -15.04 -4.35 -13.38
C GLY A 82 -14.07 -4.69 -14.51
N VAL A 83 -14.59 -5.35 -15.53
CA VAL A 83 -13.86 -5.69 -16.74
C VAL A 83 -14.65 -5.24 -17.96
N ILE A 84 -13.95 -4.79 -18.99
CA ILE A 84 -14.53 -4.44 -20.30
C ILE A 84 -13.98 -5.44 -21.31
N VAL A 85 -14.85 -5.92 -22.19
CA VAL A 85 -14.46 -6.75 -23.33
C VAL A 85 -14.52 -5.89 -24.58
N ASN A 86 -13.43 -5.84 -25.35
CA ASN A 86 -13.41 -5.11 -26.61
C ASN A 86 -14.07 -5.95 -27.74
N PRO A 87 -14.31 -5.38 -28.94
CA PRO A 87 -14.87 -6.11 -30.07
C PRO A 87 -14.02 -7.29 -30.60
N GLU A 88 -12.77 -7.42 -30.16
CA GLU A 88 -11.86 -8.54 -30.49
C GLU A 88 -11.83 -9.61 -29.37
N ASP A 89 -12.84 -9.63 -28.48
CA ASP A 89 -12.93 -10.52 -27.31
C ASP A 89 -11.76 -10.42 -26.31
N LYS A 90 -10.96 -9.34 -26.37
CA LYS A 90 -9.93 -9.06 -25.37
C LYS A 90 -10.55 -8.41 -24.15
N THR A 91 -10.28 -8.99 -22.99
CA THR A 91 -10.74 -8.48 -21.70
C THR A 91 -9.71 -7.52 -21.09
N TYR A 92 -10.18 -6.35 -20.67
CA TYR A 92 -9.41 -5.31 -20.00
C TYR A 92 -9.97 -5.06 -18.62
N ILE A 93 -9.09 -4.71 -17.69
CA ILE A 93 -9.51 -4.28 -16.36
C ILE A 93 -9.87 -2.81 -16.46
N ASP A 94 -11.06 -2.50 -15.98
CA ASP A 94 -11.64 -1.16 -16.06
C ASP A 94 -11.56 -0.48 -14.69
N ARG A 95 -11.93 -1.22 -13.64
CA ARG A 95 -11.86 -0.76 -12.27
C ARG A 95 -11.66 -1.90 -11.28
N PHE A 96 -10.86 -1.65 -10.25
CA PHE A 96 -10.67 -2.57 -9.12
C PHE A 96 -10.76 -1.81 -7.82
N TYR A 97 -11.86 -1.97 -7.09
CA TYR A 97 -12.12 -1.31 -5.81
C TYR A 97 -11.97 -2.29 -4.66
N VAL A 98 -11.32 -1.84 -3.59
CA VAL A 98 -11.10 -2.61 -2.37
C VAL A 98 -11.39 -1.74 -1.14
N CYS A 99 -12.17 -2.30 -0.22
CA CYS A 99 -12.52 -1.66 1.04
C CYS A 99 -12.65 -2.72 2.13
N PHE A 100 -11.74 -2.68 3.10
CA PHE A 100 -11.72 -3.63 4.21
C PHE A 100 -12.69 -3.18 5.30
N THR A 101 -13.48 -4.11 5.82
CA THR A 101 -14.41 -3.82 6.94
C THR A 101 -13.67 -3.27 8.16
N GLY A 102 -12.52 -3.85 8.50
CA GLY A 102 -11.71 -3.37 9.61
C GLY A 102 -11.24 -1.92 9.46
N LEU A 103 -10.95 -1.47 8.23
CA LEU A 103 -10.59 -0.07 7.97
C LEU A 103 -11.80 0.86 8.12
N VAL A 104 -12.96 0.44 7.59
CA VAL A 104 -14.20 1.21 7.74
C VAL A 104 -14.59 1.35 9.21
N ASP A 105 -14.52 0.27 9.98
CA ASP A 105 -14.89 0.27 11.39
C ASP A 105 -13.88 1.05 12.24
N GLY A 106 -12.59 0.91 11.94
CA GLY A 106 -11.55 1.74 12.53
C GLY A 106 -11.77 3.24 12.28
N TRP A 107 -12.14 3.62 11.06
CA TRP A 107 -12.51 5.00 10.74
C TRP A 107 -13.78 5.45 11.50
N LYS A 108 -14.79 4.58 11.63
CA LYS A 108 -16.02 4.91 12.36
C LYS A 108 -15.78 5.16 13.84
N ILE A 109 -14.88 4.41 14.48
CA ILE A 109 -14.67 4.46 15.93
C ILE A 109 -13.60 5.51 16.28
N TRP A 110 -12.49 5.54 15.56
CA TRP A 110 -11.28 6.24 15.99
C TRP A 110 -10.93 7.48 15.16
N CYS A 111 -11.57 7.68 14.01
CA CYS A 111 -11.28 8.80 13.13
C CYS A 111 -12.30 9.93 13.21
N LYS A 112 -11.80 11.12 12.87
CA LYS A 112 -12.62 12.31 12.65
C LYS A 112 -13.52 12.08 11.43
N LYS A 113 -14.72 12.64 11.46
CA LYS A 113 -15.74 12.51 10.38
C LYS A 113 -15.42 13.42 9.19
N ILE A 114 -14.19 13.33 8.72
CA ILE A 114 -13.67 14.03 7.56
C ILE A 114 -13.00 12.97 6.69
N THR A 115 -13.38 12.97 5.41
CA THR A 115 -12.77 12.14 4.39
C THR A 115 -12.31 13.01 3.24
N SER A 116 -11.13 12.73 2.71
CA SER A 116 -10.63 13.29 1.45
C SER A 116 -10.47 12.16 0.44
N LEU A 117 -10.65 12.51 -0.83
CA LEU A 117 -10.29 11.66 -1.96
C LEU A 117 -9.00 12.21 -2.55
N ASP A 118 -8.04 11.34 -2.85
CA ASP A 118 -6.80 11.72 -3.51
C ASP A 118 -6.42 10.68 -4.57
N GLY A 119 -5.87 11.14 -5.68
CA GLY A 119 -5.59 10.36 -6.89
C GLY A 119 -4.12 10.46 -7.30
N CYS A 120 -3.54 9.36 -7.78
CA CYS A 120 -2.18 9.34 -8.30
C CYS A 120 -2.08 8.48 -9.56
N PHE A 121 -1.45 9.04 -10.60
CA PHE A 121 -1.19 8.31 -11.84
C PHE A 121 -0.16 7.21 -11.62
N MET A 122 -0.49 6.00 -12.07
CA MET A 122 0.42 4.86 -11.98
C MET A 122 1.48 4.92 -13.09
N LYS A 123 2.75 4.77 -12.70
CA LYS A 123 3.85 4.50 -13.64
C LYS A 123 3.95 3.01 -13.90
N SER A 124 3.03 2.46 -14.66
CA SER A 124 3.02 1.06 -15.06
C SER A 124 2.78 0.93 -16.57
N PRO A 125 3.21 -0.18 -17.21
CA PRO A 125 2.85 -0.45 -18.62
C PRO A 125 1.33 -0.44 -18.85
N TYR A 126 0.56 -0.71 -17.81
CA TYR A 126 -0.87 -0.54 -17.76
C TYR A 126 -1.14 0.85 -17.16
N GLN A 127 -1.50 1.80 -18.02
CA GLN A 127 -1.86 3.15 -17.61
C GLN A 127 -3.12 3.09 -16.73
N GLY A 128 -3.23 4.06 -15.82
CA GLY A 128 -4.36 4.17 -14.91
C GLY A 128 -4.04 5.07 -13.72
N GLU A 129 -5.02 5.19 -12.85
CA GLU A 129 -4.96 6.02 -11.66
C GLU A 129 -5.36 5.20 -10.43
N ILE A 130 -4.59 5.35 -9.35
CA ILE A 130 -5.00 4.88 -8.04
C ILE A 130 -5.71 6.02 -7.32
N ILE A 131 -6.95 5.80 -6.95
CA ILE A 131 -7.76 6.72 -6.17
C ILE A 131 -7.88 6.15 -4.76
N THR A 132 -7.61 6.97 -3.75
CA THR A 132 -7.65 6.58 -2.34
C THR A 132 -8.61 7.46 -1.58
N THR A 133 -9.44 6.84 -0.74
CA THR A 133 -10.24 7.55 0.26
C THR A 133 -9.47 7.52 1.57
N ILE A 134 -9.10 8.69 2.06
CA ILE A 134 -8.35 8.87 3.31
C ILE A 134 -9.19 9.64 4.33
N GLY A 135 -9.04 9.31 5.60
CA GLY A 135 -9.55 10.05 6.75
C GLY A 135 -8.41 10.64 7.58
N ARG A 136 -8.78 11.27 8.70
CA ARG A 136 -7.84 11.70 9.75
C ARG A 136 -8.19 11.02 11.06
N ASP A 137 -7.23 10.38 11.70
CA ASP A 137 -7.44 9.78 13.01
C ASP A 137 -7.54 10.84 14.14
N GLY A 138 -7.81 10.39 15.36
CA GLY A 138 -7.84 11.27 16.55
C GLY A 138 -6.55 12.07 16.78
N ASN A 139 -5.41 11.56 16.31
CA ASN A 139 -4.08 12.16 16.43
C ASN A 139 -3.67 12.99 15.20
N ASN A 140 -4.60 13.23 14.26
CA ASN A 140 -4.36 13.92 12.99
C ASN A 140 -3.44 13.18 12.01
N HIS A 141 -3.21 11.88 12.15
CA HIS A 141 -2.52 11.11 11.12
C HIS A 141 -3.44 10.76 9.96
N ILE A 142 -2.85 10.45 8.80
CA ILE A 142 -3.58 9.98 7.63
C ILE A 142 -4.04 8.54 7.89
N TYR A 143 -5.32 8.28 7.64
CA TYR A 143 -5.92 6.96 7.80
C TYR A 143 -6.51 6.49 6.47
N LEU A 144 -6.07 5.34 5.94
CA LEU A 144 -6.63 4.80 4.69
C LEU A 144 -7.97 4.11 4.95
N VAL A 145 -9.00 4.46 4.18
CA VAL A 145 -10.35 3.87 4.30
C VAL A 145 -10.60 2.85 3.18
N ALA A 146 -10.33 3.24 1.94
CA ALA A 146 -10.54 2.42 0.75
C ALA A 146 -9.65 2.89 -0.40
N TRP A 147 -9.48 2.06 -1.42
CA TRP A 147 -8.83 2.45 -2.67
C TRP A 147 -9.47 1.82 -3.90
N ALA A 148 -9.21 2.44 -5.04
CA ALA A 148 -9.59 1.95 -6.35
C ALA A 148 -8.43 2.11 -7.31
N VAL A 149 -8.25 1.15 -8.20
CA VAL A 149 -7.48 1.32 -9.44
C VAL A 149 -8.48 1.51 -10.56
N VAL A 150 -8.38 2.60 -11.31
CA VAL A 150 -9.26 2.94 -12.43
C VAL A 150 -8.44 3.29 -13.66
N ASN A 151 -9.02 3.12 -14.85
CA ASN A 151 -8.32 3.46 -16.08
C ASN A 151 -8.22 4.99 -16.29
N VAL A 152 -9.29 5.72 -15.96
CA VAL A 152 -9.38 7.19 -16.06
C VAL A 152 -10.32 7.70 -14.95
N GLU A 153 -9.99 8.82 -14.30
CA GLU A 153 -10.95 9.55 -13.46
C GLU A 153 -12.10 10.06 -14.33
N ASN A 154 -13.29 9.48 -14.16
CA ASN A 154 -14.47 9.85 -14.92
C ASN A 154 -15.58 10.34 -13.99
N LYS A 155 -16.36 11.32 -14.46
CA LYS A 155 -17.50 11.93 -13.75
C LYS A 155 -18.85 11.28 -14.08
N ASP A 156 -18.85 10.27 -14.95
CA ASP A 156 -20.05 9.54 -15.33
C ASP A 156 -20.66 8.86 -14.09
N LYS A 157 -21.98 9.03 -13.93
CA LYS A 157 -22.77 8.55 -12.79
C LYS A 157 -23.32 7.15 -13.00
#